data_AF-A0A7V8ZIQ5-F1
#
_entry.id   AF-A0A7V8ZIQ5-F1
#
_cell.length_a   1.000
_cell.length_b   1.000
_cell.length_c   1.000
_cell.angle_alpha   90.00
_cell.angle_beta   90.00
_cell.angle_gamma   90.00
#
_symmetry.space_group_name_H-M   'P 1'
#
loop_
_entity.id
_entity.type
_entity.pdbx_description
1 polymer ?
#
loop_
_entity_poly.entity_id
_entity_poly.type
_entity_poly.pdbx_seq_one_letter_code
_entity_poly.pdbx_strand_id
1 'polypeptide(L)'
;MPRPVTILTTGGTIAMSGDTHAMPSVDGAALVAAVPSLAAVPDLEVESICEVASAHLDTPDALFIAEAALRHAERGRGVVVTHGTDTMEETAYLTDVMYGGDPPIVFTGAIRPASAPGADGPANLADAVALAASIGGGGLGVTVVFAGRIHAARYVRKVDSTAAEPFGSPHGGAIGVIHEGRVNIGTFPVRRPPVVPDHLDLRVPITPTWLGDDGALIRAALADDAQGLVVVTLGAGHLGP
;
A
#
# COMPACT_ATOMS: atom_id res chain seq x y z
N MET A 1 13.06 -22.95 -3.18
CA MET A 1 13.42 -22.34 -1.88
C MET A 1 12.58 -21.10 -1.69
N PRO A 2 12.30 -20.65 -0.46
CA PRO A 2 11.67 -19.35 -0.21
C PRO A 2 12.46 -18.24 -0.91
N ARG A 3 11.76 -17.20 -1.39
CA ARG A 3 12.44 -16.05 -2.00
C ARG A 3 13.09 -15.19 -0.90
N PRO A 4 14.29 -14.63 -1.10
CA PRO A 4 14.82 -13.57 -0.24
C PRO A 4 13.84 -12.40 -0.18
N VAL A 5 13.77 -11.72 0.96
CA VAL A 5 12.81 -10.62 1.19
C VAL A 5 13.53 -9.34 1.57
N THR A 6 13.09 -8.22 1.02
CA THR A 6 13.47 -6.88 1.51
C THR A 6 12.24 -6.19 2.09
N ILE A 7 12.37 -5.67 3.30
CA ILE A 7 11.39 -4.78 3.94
C ILE A 7 11.85 -3.34 3.69
N LEU A 8 11.00 -2.56 3.04
CA LEU A 8 11.18 -1.13 2.81
C LEU A 8 10.29 -0.36 3.78
N THR A 9 10.88 0.46 4.63
CA THR A 9 10.11 1.27 5.59
C THR A 9 9.93 2.70 5.10
N THR A 10 8.69 3.17 5.07
CA THR A 10 8.33 4.55 4.69
C THR A 10 7.77 5.35 5.88
N GLY A 11 7.77 4.77 7.09
CA GLY A 11 7.15 5.32 8.29
C GLY A 11 5.70 4.84 8.48
N GLY A 12 4.79 5.77 8.78
CA GLY A 12 3.39 5.48 9.08
C GLY A 12 3.14 4.94 10.49
N THR A 13 1.87 4.67 10.82
CA THR A 13 1.42 4.30 12.17
C THR A 13 2.12 3.04 12.72
N ILE A 14 2.52 2.11 11.85
CA ILE A 14 3.26 0.91 12.24
C ILE A 14 4.61 1.25 12.89
N ALA A 15 5.22 2.36 12.49
CA ALA A 15 6.48 2.88 13.02
C ALA A 15 6.31 3.92 14.15
N MET A 16 5.07 4.16 14.61
CA MET A 16 4.76 5.13 15.65
C MET A 16 4.55 4.46 17.01
N SER A 17 4.99 5.12 18.07
CA SER A 17 4.80 4.70 19.47
C SER A 17 4.60 5.93 20.38
N GLY A 18 4.02 5.72 21.56
CA GLY A 18 3.74 6.76 22.55
C GLY A 18 2.41 6.55 23.27
N ASP A 19 2.30 7.09 24.49
CA ASP A 19 1.14 6.84 25.36
C ASP A 19 -0.01 7.84 25.13
N THR A 20 0.30 9.13 24.91
CA THR A 20 -0.68 10.21 24.73
C THR A 20 -0.76 10.70 23.29
N HIS A 21 0.38 10.80 22.61
CA HIS A 21 0.49 11.09 21.18
C HIS A 21 1.51 10.13 20.57
N ALA A 22 1.07 9.36 19.57
CA ALA A 22 1.96 8.46 18.85
C ALA A 22 2.90 9.30 17.96
N MET A 23 4.21 9.12 18.14
CA MET A 23 5.23 9.77 17.33
C MET A 23 6.09 8.72 16.62
N PRO A 24 6.65 9.03 15.44
CA PRO A 24 7.64 8.18 14.80
C PRO A 24 8.79 7.90 15.77
N SER A 25 9.03 6.63 16.07
CA SER A 25 10.02 6.21 17.07
C SER A 25 10.45 4.75 16.95
N VAL A 26 9.87 3.99 16.03
CA VAL A 26 10.20 2.59 15.78
C VAL A 26 10.88 2.50 14.43
N ASP A 27 12.20 2.24 14.44
CA ASP A 27 12.95 2.01 13.21
C ASP A 27 12.68 0.62 12.61
N GLY A 28 13.18 0.38 11.40
CA GLY A 28 12.99 -0.89 10.70
C GLY A 28 13.55 -2.11 11.46
N ALA A 29 14.64 -1.93 12.21
CA ALA A 29 15.21 -3.02 13.01
C ALA A 29 14.30 -3.37 14.20
N ALA A 30 13.72 -2.37 14.84
CA ALA A 30 12.75 -2.53 15.92
C ALA A 30 11.44 -3.16 15.41
N LEU A 31 10.97 -2.79 14.21
CA LEU A 31 9.82 -3.44 13.56
C LEU A 31 10.05 -4.94 13.37
N VAL A 32 11.22 -5.34 12.87
CA VAL A 32 11.55 -6.76 12.70
C VAL A 32 11.74 -7.45 14.04
N ALA A 33 12.39 -6.81 15.02
CA ALA A 33 12.58 -7.37 16.35
C ALA A 33 11.24 -7.62 17.10
N ALA A 34 10.22 -6.82 16.82
CA ALA A 34 8.87 -6.99 17.37
C ALA A 34 8.15 -8.25 16.82
N VAL A 35 8.68 -8.88 15.76
CA VAL A 35 8.12 -10.08 15.13
C VAL A 35 9.17 -11.21 15.13
N PRO A 36 9.31 -11.96 16.24
CA PRO A 36 10.38 -12.96 16.40
C PRO A 36 10.43 -14.04 15.31
N SER A 37 9.30 -14.35 14.67
CA SER A 37 9.24 -15.32 13.57
C SER A 37 10.04 -14.88 12.33
N LEU A 38 10.28 -13.58 12.15
CA LEU A 38 11.06 -13.05 11.02
C LEU A 38 12.54 -13.41 11.10
N ALA A 39 13.07 -13.74 12.28
CA ALA A 39 14.44 -14.21 12.44
C ALA A 39 14.71 -15.55 11.72
N ALA A 40 13.66 -16.30 11.38
CA ALA A 40 13.77 -17.54 10.62
C ALA A 40 13.69 -17.34 9.09
N VAL A 41 13.44 -16.11 8.62
CA VAL A 41 13.38 -15.80 7.18
C VAL A 41 14.80 -15.62 6.65
N PRO A 42 15.28 -16.48 5.73
CA PRO A 42 16.63 -16.38 5.21
C PRO A 42 16.78 -15.11 4.36
N ASP A 43 17.96 -14.49 4.46
CA ASP A 43 18.35 -13.31 3.69
C ASP A 43 17.32 -12.16 3.78
N LEU A 44 16.70 -11.97 4.94
CA LEU A 44 15.82 -10.83 5.21
C LEU A 44 16.63 -9.54 5.35
N GLU A 45 16.34 -8.57 4.50
CA GLU A 45 16.95 -7.23 4.53
C GLU A 45 15.91 -6.19 4.96
N VAL A 46 16.36 -5.13 5.63
CA VAL A 46 15.53 -3.99 5.99
C VAL A 46 16.23 -2.72 5.53
N GLU A 47 15.53 -1.90 4.77
CA GLU A 47 16.00 -0.62 4.26
C GLU A 47 14.97 0.46 4.61
N SER A 48 15.43 1.53 5.27
CA SER A 48 14.59 2.71 5.47
C SER A 48 14.70 3.63 4.27
N ILE A 49 13.56 3.90 3.64
CA ILE A 49 13.48 4.69 2.41
C ILE A 49 13.06 6.12 2.72
N CYS A 50 12.07 6.29 3.57
CA CYS A 50 11.64 7.59 4.11
C CYS A 50 10.91 7.40 5.43
N GLU A 51 10.62 8.50 6.13
CA GLU A 51 9.88 8.48 7.39
C GLU A 51 8.83 9.60 7.37
N VAL A 52 7.81 9.42 6.52
CA VAL A 52 6.79 10.43 6.24
C VAL A 52 5.41 9.85 6.53
N ALA A 53 4.57 10.61 7.21
CA ALA A 53 3.18 10.24 7.40
C ALA A 53 2.49 10.16 6.03
N SER A 54 1.70 9.11 5.77
CA SER A 54 1.09 8.90 4.45
C SER A 54 0.22 10.07 3.98
N ALA A 55 -0.38 10.81 4.91
CA ALA A 55 -1.17 12.00 4.64
C ALA A 55 -0.34 13.23 4.17
N HIS A 56 0.98 13.16 4.28
CA HIS A 56 1.91 14.21 3.83
C HIS A 56 2.70 13.80 2.58
N LEU A 57 2.51 12.58 2.06
CA LEU A 57 3.14 12.13 0.83
C LEU A 57 2.53 12.85 -0.37
N ASP A 58 3.37 13.22 -1.33
CA ASP A 58 2.96 13.70 -2.64
C ASP A 58 3.25 12.67 -3.76
N THR A 59 2.99 13.05 -5.01
CA THR A 59 3.18 12.15 -6.16
C THR A 59 4.65 11.80 -6.44
N PRO A 60 5.63 12.74 -6.36
CA PRO A 60 7.06 12.40 -6.32
C PRO A 60 7.44 11.39 -5.23
N ASP A 61 6.94 11.55 -4.00
CA ASP A 61 7.24 10.62 -2.91
C ASP A 61 6.71 9.21 -3.23
N ALA A 62 5.47 9.12 -3.73
CA ALA A 62 4.87 7.85 -4.12
C ALA A 62 5.65 7.17 -5.27
N LEU A 63 6.12 7.95 -6.25
CA LEU A 63 6.98 7.44 -7.33
C LEU A 63 8.30 6.90 -6.78
N PHE A 64 8.95 7.64 -5.88
CA PHE A 64 10.20 7.23 -5.26
C PHE A 64 10.07 5.90 -4.48
N ILE A 65 8.97 5.74 -3.72
CA ILE A 65 8.65 4.49 -3.01
C ILE A 65 8.43 3.34 -4.01
N ALA A 66 7.65 3.57 -5.07
CA ALA A 66 7.37 2.58 -6.10
C ALA A 66 8.66 2.12 -6.80
N GLU A 67 9.48 3.06 -7.27
CA GLU A 67 10.76 2.76 -7.92
C GLU A 67 11.68 1.95 -7.01
N ALA A 68 11.72 2.25 -5.72
CA ALA A 68 12.54 1.49 -4.78
C ALA A 68 12.06 0.05 -4.61
N ALA A 69 10.75 -0.17 -4.56
CA ALA A 69 10.19 -1.51 -4.54
C ALA A 69 10.53 -2.28 -5.83
N LEU A 70 10.41 -1.62 -6.99
CA LEU A 70 10.76 -2.21 -8.29
C LEU A 70 12.24 -2.63 -8.36
N ARG A 71 13.18 -1.78 -7.92
CA ARG A 71 14.62 -2.08 -7.93
C ARG A 71 14.97 -3.36 -7.16
N HIS A 72 14.28 -3.64 -6.06
CA HIS A 72 14.49 -4.88 -5.28
C HIS A 72 13.79 -6.08 -5.92
N ALA A 73 12.59 -5.89 -6.47
CA ALA A 73 11.88 -6.94 -7.20
C ALA A 73 12.65 -7.37 -8.47
N GLU A 74 13.31 -6.45 -9.18
CA GLU A 74 14.17 -6.74 -10.34
C GLU A 74 15.37 -7.63 -9.99
N ARG A 75 15.83 -7.59 -8.72
CA ARG A 75 16.86 -8.48 -8.19
C ARG A 75 16.32 -9.86 -7.81
N GLY A 76 15.04 -10.13 -8.07
CA GLY A 76 14.37 -11.40 -7.78
C GLY A 76 13.86 -11.54 -6.35
N ARG A 77 13.87 -10.45 -5.56
CA ARG A 77 13.47 -10.45 -4.15
C ARG A 77 11.97 -10.21 -3.99
N GLY A 78 11.35 -10.89 -3.04
CA GLY A 78 10.04 -10.46 -2.55
C GLY A 78 10.19 -9.14 -1.80
N VAL A 79 9.25 -8.22 -1.96
CA VAL A 79 9.33 -6.89 -1.35
C VAL A 79 8.15 -6.68 -0.43
N VAL A 80 8.42 -6.23 0.80
CA VAL A 80 7.40 -5.72 1.71
C VAL A 80 7.61 -4.23 1.87
N VAL A 81 6.56 -3.42 1.70
CA VAL A 81 6.59 -1.98 1.92
C VAL A 81 5.71 -1.67 3.13
N THR A 82 6.31 -1.24 4.24
CA THR A 82 5.53 -0.74 5.38
C THR A 82 5.17 0.72 5.14
N HIS A 83 3.88 1.01 5.09
CA HIS A 83 3.35 2.30 4.67
C HIS A 83 2.23 2.78 5.60
N GLY A 84 2.04 4.10 5.69
CA GLY A 84 0.88 4.68 6.37
C GLY A 84 -0.42 4.36 5.63
N THR A 85 -1.51 4.13 6.36
CA THR A 85 -2.72 3.54 5.77
C THR A 85 -3.55 4.52 4.94
N ASP A 86 -3.34 5.83 5.05
CA ASP A 86 -4.24 6.82 4.43
C ASP A 86 -4.11 6.90 2.90
N THR A 87 -2.91 6.74 2.37
CA THR A 87 -2.63 6.78 0.92
C THR A 87 -2.01 5.47 0.40
N MET A 88 -2.02 4.41 1.21
CA MET A 88 -1.44 3.11 0.85
C MET A 88 -2.04 2.54 -0.44
N GLU A 89 -3.37 2.69 -0.63
CA GLU A 89 -4.06 2.20 -1.83
C GLU A 89 -3.55 2.88 -3.10
N GLU A 90 -3.21 4.16 -3.03
CA GLU A 90 -2.72 4.96 -4.16
C GLU A 90 -1.27 4.59 -4.51
N THR A 91 -0.37 4.54 -3.51
CA THR A 91 1.03 4.13 -3.73
C THR A 91 1.13 2.68 -4.22
N ALA A 92 0.32 1.78 -3.65
CA ALA A 92 0.27 0.39 -4.10
C ALA A 92 -0.25 0.28 -5.54
N TYR A 93 -1.29 1.06 -5.90
CA TYR A 93 -1.82 1.06 -7.26
C TYR A 93 -0.82 1.64 -8.27
N LEU A 94 -0.14 2.74 -7.95
CA LEU A 94 0.93 3.30 -8.78
C LEU A 94 2.03 2.25 -9.03
N THR A 95 2.46 1.56 -7.96
CA THR A 95 3.45 0.49 -8.07
C THR A 95 2.94 -0.64 -8.95
N ASP A 96 1.66 -1.03 -8.88
CA ASP A 96 1.07 -2.08 -9.74
C ASP A 96 1.06 -1.69 -11.21
N VAL A 97 0.78 -0.42 -11.51
CA VAL A 97 0.79 0.12 -12.87
C VAL A 97 2.18 0.05 -13.48
N MET A 98 3.23 0.28 -12.69
CA MET A 98 4.63 0.24 -13.14
C MET A 98 5.20 -1.19 -13.15
N TYR A 99 4.59 -2.14 -12.43
CA TYR A 99 5.20 -3.42 -12.19
C TYR A 99 4.81 -4.50 -13.23
N GLY A 100 5.82 -5.04 -13.91
CA GLY A 100 5.68 -6.17 -14.84
C GLY A 100 6.31 -7.49 -14.39
N GLY A 101 6.91 -7.53 -13.19
CA GLY A 101 7.69 -8.68 -12.71
C GLY A 101 6.87 -9.80 -12.05
N ASP A 102 7.59 -10.85 -11.68
CA ASP A 102 7.08 -12.04 -10.99
C ASP A 102 7.13 -11.95 -9.45
N PRO A 103 8.24 -11.52 -8.81
CA PRO A 103 8.30 -11.45 -7.34
C PRO A 103 7.14 -10.65 -6.72
N PRO A 104 6.54 -11.10 -5.61
CA PRO A 104 5.49 -10.34 -4.96
C PRO A 104 6.02 -9.01 -4.39
N ILE A 105 5.27 -7.93 -4.61
CA ILE A 105 5.43 -6.67 -3.86
C ILE A 105 4.20 -6.53 -2.96
N VAL A 106 4.42 -6.38 -1.66
CA VAL A 106 3.37 -6.44 -0.64
C VAL A 106 3.40 -5.18 0.21
N PHE A 107 2.39 -4.35 0.09
CA PHE A 107 2.18 -3.21 0.97
C PHE A 107 1.47 -3.66 2.25
N THR A 108 1.88 -3.11 3.39
CA THR A 108 1.26 -3.38 4.69
C THR A 108 1.46 -2.21 5.64
N GLY A 109 0.79 -2.22 6.78
CA GLY A 109 0.90 -1.16 7.78
C GLY A 109 0.17 -1.53 9.07
N ALA A 110 -0.26 -0.50 9.81
CA ALA A 110 -1.04 -0.67 11.03
C ALA A 110 -2.09 0.44 11.14
N ILE A 111 -3.23 0.13 11.75
CA ILE A 111 -4.22 1.12 12.18
C ILE A 111 -3.90 1.61 13.58
N ARG A 112 -3.35 0.75 14.44
CA ARG A 112 -2.99 1.08 15.81
C ARG A 112 -1.47 1.26 15.93
N PRO A 113 -1.00 2.27 16.69
CA PRO A 113 0.43 2.46 16.93
C PRO A 113 1.00 1.28 17.74
N ALA A 114 2.32 1.12 17.70
CA ALA A 114 3.02 -0.01 18.33
C ALA A 114 2.84 -0.07 19.86
N SER A 115 2.59 1.06 20.52
CA SER A 115 2.31 1.16 21.96
C SER A 115 0.90 0.74 22.35
N ALA A 116 -0.05 0.67 21.39
CA ALA A 116 -1.45 0.46 21.72
C ALA A 116 -1.75 -1.01 22.08
N PRO A 117 -2.64 -1.27 23.05
CA PRO A 117 -3.19 -2.60 23.26
C PRO A 117 -3.84 -3.13 21.98
N GLY A 118 -3.46 -4.34 21.57
CA GLY A 118 -3.95 -4.94 20.33
C GLY A 118 -3.37 -4.30 19.06
N ALA A 119 -2.16 -3.74 19.13
CA ALA A 119 -1.40 -3.31 17.95
C ALA A 119 -1.38 -4.39 16.87
N ASP A 120 -1.73 -4.01 15.65
CA ASP A 120 -1.92 -4.89 14.50
C ASP A 120 -0.67 -4.99 13.61
N GLY A 121 0.25 -4.04 13.72
CA GLY A 121 1.50 -3.97 12.95
C GLY A 121 2.31 -5.28 12.93
N PRO A 122 2.62 -5.90 14.08
CA PRO A 122 3.39 -7.15 14.12
C PRO A 122 2.77 -8.29 13.30
N ALA A 123 1.46 -8.48 13.41
CA ALA A 123 0.74 -9.52 12.67
C ALA A 123 0.70 -9.20 11.16
N ASN A 124 0.35 -7.96 10.81
CA ASN A 124 0.31 -7.50 9.43
C ASN A 124 1.68 -7.61 8.73
N LEU A 125 2.77 -7.32 9.44
CA LEU A 125 4.14 -7.45 8.93
C LEU A 125 4.53 -8.93 8.74
N ALA A 126 4.22 -9.79 9.70
CA ALA A 126 4.46 -11.23 9.58
C ALA A 126 3.76 -11.83 8.36
N ASP A 127 2.48 -11.48 8.16
CA ASP A 127 1.68 -11.94 7.03
C ASP A 127 2.22 -11.41 5.70
N ALA A 128 2.61 -10.13 5.64
CA ALA A 128 3.19 -9.55 4.44
C ALA A 128 4.51 -10.23 4.04
N VAL A 129 5.39 -10.50 5.01
CA VAL A 129 6.64 -11.24 4.76
C VAL A 129 6.36 -12.68 4.35
N ALA A 130 5.37 -13.34 4.94
CA ALA A 130 4.98 -14.69 4.54
C ALA A 130 4.56 -14.75 3.06
N LEU A 131 3.78 -13.77 2.59
CA LEU A 131 3.43 -13.64 1.18
C LEU A 131 4.66 -13.32 0.32
N ALA A 132 5.49 -12.37 0.72
CA ALA A 132 6.67 -11.94 -0.02
C ALA A 132 7.70 -13.07 -0.22
N ALA A 133 7.90 -13.89 0.81
CA ALA A 133 8.79 -15.05 0.77
C ALA A 133 8.19 -16.25 0.01
N SER A 134 6.87 -16.29 -0.18
CA SER A 134 6.17 -17.44 -0.73
C SER A 134 6.48 -17.63 -2.22
N ILE A 135 6.67 -18.89 -2.63
CA ILE A 135 6.78 -19.24 -4.05
C ILE A 135 5.46 -18.98 -4.77
N GLY A 136 4.34 -19.32 -4.12
CA GLY A 136 2.98 -19.15 -4.64
C GLY A 136 2.52 -17.70 -4.79
N GLY A 137 3.27 -16.73 -4.24
CA GLY A 137 3.02 -15.29 -4.44
C GLY A 137 3.45 -14.75 -5.80
N GLY A 138 4.14 -15.56 -6.63
CA GLY A 138 4.57 -15.15 -7.96
C GLY A 138 3.39 -14.80 -8.87
N GLY A 139 3.51 -13.74 -9.66
CA GLY A 139 2.49 -13.33 -10.64
C GLY A 139 1.29 -12.56 -10.08
N LEU A 140 1.17 -12.39 -8.75
CA LEU A 140 0.09 -11.61 -8.13
C LEU A 140 0.17 -10.10 -8.42
N GLY A 141 1.34 -9.60 -8.79
CA GLY A 141 1.60 -8.17 -8.94
C GLY A 141 1.81 -7.51 -7.60
N VAL A 142 1.29 -6.29 -7.46
CA VAL A 142 1.34 -5.58 -6.20
C VAL A 142 0.09 -5.90 -5.40
N THR A 143 0.29 -6.16 -4.11
CA THR A 143 -0.78 -6.52 -3.18
C THR A 143 -0.74 -5.65 -1.93
N VAL A 144 -1.88 -5.53 -1.27
CA VAL A 144 -1.98 -5.03 0.11
C VAL A 144 -2.37 -6.20 0.99
N VAL A 145 -1.60 -6.42 2.05
CA VAL A 145 -1.89 -7.43 3.07
C VAL A 145 -2.25 -6.74 4.38
N PHE A 146 -3.44 -7.04 4.89
CA PHE A 146 -3.93 -6.48 6.14
C PHE A 146 -4.92 -7.45 6.80
N ALA A 147 -4.84 -7.61 8.12
CA ALA A 147 -5.76 -8.45 8.90
C ALA A 147 -5.94 -9.88 8.32
N GLY A 148 -4.84 -10.50 7.86
CA GLY A 148 -4.86 -11.85 7.28
C GLY A 148 -5.49 -11.94 5.87
N ARG A 149 -5.76 -10.82 5.20
CA ARG A 149 -6.34 -10.79 3.86
C ARG A 149 -5.36 -10.25 2.83
N ILE A 150 -5.41 -10.82 1.63
CA ILE A 150 -4.58 -10.41 0.50
C ILE A 150 -5.50 -9.72 -0.52
N HIS A 151 -5.20 -8.45 -0.81
CA HIS A 151 -5.93 -7.64 -1.78
C HIS A 151 -5.02 -7.30 -2.96
N ALA A 152 -5.53 -7.43 -4.19
CA ALA A 152 -4.82 -6.89 -5.34
C ALA A 152 -4.84 -5.35 -5.28
N ALA A 153 -3.69 -4.71 -5.48
CA ALA A 153 -3.56 -3.24 -5.39
C ALA A 153 -4.55 -2.51 -6.31
N ARG A 154 -4.87 -3.09 -7.47
CA ARG A 154 -5.88 -2.59 -8.41
C ARG A 154 -7.29 -2.41 -7.84
N TYR A 155 -7.67 -3.19 -6.84
CA TYR A 155 -9.04 -3.23 -6.32
C TYR A 155 -9.15 -2.82 -4.85
N VAL A 156 -8.03 -2.68 -4.15
CA VAL A 156 -8.03 -2.39 -2.73
C VAL A 156 -8.42 -0.93 -2.47
N ARG A 157 -9.16 -0.71 -1.39
CA ARG A 157 -9.53 0.59 -0.86
C ARG A 157 -9.63 0.52 0.66
N LYS A 158 -9.22 1.57 1.37
CA LYS A 158 -9.51 1.80 2.78
C LYS A 158 -10.99 2.14 2.89
N VAL A 159 -11.77 1.18 3.37
CA VAL A 159 -13.23 1.25 3.51
C VAL A 159 -13.66 1.67 4.90
N ASP A 160 -12.76 1.62 5.88
CA ASP A 160 -13.00 2.08 7.25
C ASP A 160 -11.76 2.82 7.80
N SER A 161 -11.98 3.88 8.56
CA SER A 161 -10.93 4.73 9.12
C SER A 161 -10.30 4.17 10.41
N THR A 162 -10.96 3.23 11.09
CA THR A 162 -10.60 2.80 12.46
C THR A 162 -10.71 1.29 12.73
N ALA A 163 -11.42 0.55 11.88
CA ALA A 163 -11.59 -0.89 12.05
C ALA A 163 -10.26 -1.64 11.95
N ALA A 164 -10.20 -2.81 12.58
CA ALA A 164 -9.04 -3.70 12.49
C ALA A 164 -8.86 -4.28 11.08
N GLU A 165 -9.95 -4.39 10.31
CA GLU A 165 -9.96 -4.75 8.89
C GLU A 165 -10.38 -3.50 8.08
N PRO A 166 -9.47 -2.52 7.90
CA PRO A 166 -9.80 -1.23 7.30
C PRO A 166 -9.83 -1.29 5.76
N PHE A 167 -9.21 -2.29 5.14
CA PHE A 167 -9.09 -2.44 3.69
C PHE A 167 -10.08 -3.47 3.15
N GLY A 168 -10.72 -3.12 2.03
CA GLY A 168 -11.62 -3.99 1.29
C GLY A 168 -11.32 -3.92 -0.21
N SER A 169 -11.90 -4.83 -0.99
CA SER A 169 -11.84 -4.76 -2.46
C SER A 169 -13.24 -4.82 -3.06
N PRO A 170 -13.98 -3.70 -3.07
CA PRO A 170 -15.42 -3.67 -3.37
C PRO A 170 -15.81 -4.29 -4.72
N HIS A 171 -14.90 -4.25 -5.70
CA HIS A 171 -15.16 -4.73 -7.06
C HIS A 171 -14.46 -6.04 -7.43
N GLY A 172 -13.59 -6.56 -6.56
CA GLY A 172 -12.76 -7.74 -6.87
C GLY A 172 -12.66 -8.79 -5.76
N GLY A 173 -13.08 -8.46 -4.54
CA GLY A 173 -12.86 -9.31 -3.37
C GLY A 173 -11.38 -9.41 -2.98
N ALA A 174 -11.11 -10.02 -1.82
CA ALA A 174 -9.76 -10.45 -1.49
C ALA A 174 -9.37 -11.61 -2.41
N ILE A 175 -8.13 -11.58 -2.92
CA ILE A 175 -7.60 -12.60 -3.83
C ILE A 175 -7.03 -13.81 -3.08
N GLY A 176 -6.86 -13.68 -1.77
CA GLY A 176 -6.37 -14.73 -0.90
C GLY A 176 -6.47 -14.35 0.58
N VAL A 177 -6.05 -15.28 1.41
CA VAL A 177 -6.03 -15.16 2.87
C VAL A 177 -4.75 -15.78 3.42
N ILE A 178 -4.35 -15.34 4.61
CA ILE A 178 -3.22 -15.86 5.35
C ILE A 178 -3.73 -16.34 6.69
N HIS A 179 -3.52 -17.62 6.98
CA HIS A 179 -3.91 -18.24 8.23
C HIS A 179 -2.71 -18.97 8.81
N GLU A 180 -2.32 -18.62 10.03
CA GLU A 180 -1.19 -19.25 10.73
C GLU A 180 0.12 -19.22 9.90
N GLY A 181 0.38 -18.10 9.23
CA GLY A 181 1.55 -17.92 8.34
C GLY A 181 1.47 -18.66 7.00
N ARG A 182 0.35 -19.34 6.70
CA ARG A 182 0.14 -20.06 5.44
C ARG A 182 -0.62 -19.19 4.46
N VAL A 183 0.02 -18.92 3.32
CA VAL A 183 -0.55 -18.16 2.21
C VAL A 183 -1.49 -19.05 1.40
N ASN A 184 -2.75 -18.65 1.27
CA ASN A 184 -3.74 -19.31 0.43
C ASN A 184 -4.29 -18.34 -0.62
N ILE A 185 -3.92 -18.54 -1.88
CA ILE A 185 -4.37 -17.73 -3.01
C ILE A 185 -5.58 -18.41 -3.65
N GLY A 186 -6.71 -17.70 -3.71
CA GLY A 186 -7.93 -18.18 -4.35
C GLY A 186 -8.10 -17.65 -5.78
N THR A 187 -7.50 -16.52 -6.14
CA THR A 187 -7.63 -15.90 -7.47
C THR A 187 -6.38 -15.14 -7.85
N PHE A 188 -6.01 -15.15 -9.14
CA PHE A 188 -4.94 -14.32 -9.67
C PHE A 188 -5.54 -13.13 -10.44
N PRO A 189 -5.13 -11.89 -10.15
CA PRO A 189 -5.63 -10.72 -10.87
C PRO A 189 -5.11 -10.71 -12.31
N VAL A 190 -5.91 -10.16 -13.23
CA VAL A 190 -5.47 -9.93 -14.60
C VAL A 190 -4.43 -8.81 -14.61
N ARG A 191 -3.20 -9.13 -15.00
CA ARG A 191 -2.10 -8.17 -15.13
C ARG A 191 -2.19 -7.40 -16.45
N ARG A 192 -1.79 -6.13 -16.43
CA ARG A 192 -1.67 -5.28 -17.63
C ARG A 192 -0.18 -5.04 -17.93
N PRO A 193 0.18 -4.73 -19.18
CA PRO A 193 1.54 -4.28 -19.49
C PRO A 193 1.91 -3.07 -18.61
N PRO A 194 3.13 -3.04 -18.05
CA PRO A 194 3.54 -1.96 -17.18
C PRO A 194 3.65 -0.62 -17.92
N VAL A 195 3.37 0.47 -17.22
CA VAL A 195 3.59 1.85 -17.66
C VAL A 195 4.54 2.50 -16.67
N VAL A 196 5.73 2.89 -17.13
CA VAL A 196 6.75 3.53 -16.30
C VAL A 196 6.83 5.00 -16.69
N PRO A 197 6.33 5.93 -15.86
CA PRO A 197 6.47 7.36 -16.12
C PRO A 197 7.89 7.84 -15.77
N ASP A 198 8.40 8.82 -16.50
CA ASP A 198 9.67 9.49 -16.16
C ASP A 198 9.50 10.47 -14.97
N HIS A 199 8.29 11.02 -14.81
CA HIS A 199 7.91 11.95 -13.75
C HIS A 199 6.42 11.87 -13.45
N LEU A 200 6.03 12.23 -12.23
CA LEU A 200 4.63 12.42 -11.79
C LEU A 200 4.42 13.84 -11.26
N ASP A 201 4.68 14.84 -12.10
CA ASP A 201 4.54 16.27 -11.80
C ASP A 201 3.36 16.93 -12.52
N LEU A 202 2.58 16.16 -13.28
CA LEU A 202 1.34 16.65 -13.87
C LEU A 202 0.33 16.97 -12.77
N ARG A 203 -0.23 18.17 -12.81
CA ARG A 203 -1.28 18.62 -11.90
C ARG A 203 -2.62 18.02 -12.35
N VAL A 204 -3.10 17.04 -11.59
CA VAL A 204 -4.39 16.36 -11.81
C VAL A 204 -5.24 16.46 -10.54
N PRO A 205 -6.01 17.55 -10.35
CA PRO A 205 -6.88 17.68 -9.19
C PRO A 205 -7.97 16.62 -9.17
N ILE A 206 -8.43 16.29 -7.96
CA ILE A 206 -9.58 15.42 -7.73
C ILE A 206 -10.71 16.29 -7.15
N THR A 207 -11.85 16.37 -7.83
CA THR A 207 -12.99 17.20 -7.40
C THR A 207 -14.25 16.35 -7.21
N PRO A 208 -14.87 16.36 -6.02
CA PRO A 208 -16.15 15.70 -5.84
C PRO A 208 -17.31 16.54 -6.37
N THR A 209 -18.42 15.85 -6.62
CA THR A 209 -19.73 16.45 -6.90
C THR A 209 -20.75 15.99 -5.87
N TRP A 210 -21.78 16.78 -5.63
CA TRP A 210 -22.79 16.52 -4.61
C TRP A 210 -24.16 17.08 -5.01
N LEU A 211 -25.19 16.82 -4.21
CA LEU A 211 -26.53 17.37 -4.42
C LEU A 211 -26.49 18.90 -4.37
N GLY A 212 -26.82 19.56 -5.48
CA GLY A 212 -26.77 21.01 -5.60
C GLY A 212 -25.39 21.58 -5.87
N ASP A 213 -24.43 20.76 -6.31
CA ASP A 213 -23.16 21.23 -6.86
C ASP A 213 -23.42 22.17 -8.06
N ASP A 214 -22.81 23.35 -8.04
CA ASP A 214 -22.90 24.38 -9.07
C ASP A 214 -21.68 24.38 -10.01
N GLY A 215 -20.77 23.42 -9.83
CA GLY A 215 -19.55 23.24 -10.60
C GLY A 215 -18.45 24.25 -10.28
N ALA A 216 -18.55 25.03 -9.20
CA ALA A 216 -17.55 26.03 -8.85
C ALA A 216 -16.16 25.43 -8.62
N LEU A 217 -16.07 24.27 -7.94
CA LEU A 217 -14.79 23.60 -7.69
C LEU A 217 -14.17 23.04 -8.98
N ILE A 218 -14.97 22.51 -9.90
CA ILE A 218 -14.48 22.05 -11.21
C ILE A 218 -13.93 23.22 -12.01
N ARG A 219 -14.67 24.34 -12.11
CA ARG A 219 -14.21 25.54 -12.81
C ARG A 219 -12.92 26.11 -12.19
N ALA A 220 -12.84 26.13 -10.86
CA ALA A 220 -11.64 26.57 -10.15
C ALA A 220 -10.44 25.66 -10.44
N ALA A 221 -10.64 24.33 -10.43
CA ALA A 221 -9.58 23.37 -10.75
C ALA A 221 -9.04 23.55 -12.18
N LEU A 222 -9.94 23.81 -13.14
CA LEU A 222 -9.59 24.03 -14.55
C LEU A 222 -8.89 25.38 -14.81
N ALA A 223 -9.16 26.40 -13.99
CA ALA A 223 -8.56 27.73 -14.14
C ALA A 223 -7.10 27.80 -13.68
N ASP A 224 -6.62 26.79 -12.95
CA ASP A 224 -5.28 26.73 -12.34
C ASP A 224 -4.34 25.77 -13.10
N ASP A 225 -4.31 25.92 -14.43
CA ASP A 225 -3.43 25.18 -15.37
C ASP A 225 -3.39 23.65 -15.16
N ALA A 226 -4.51 23.04 -14.76
CA ALA A 226 -4.59 21.59 -14.59
C ALA A 226 -4.38 20.86 -15.93
N GLN A 227 -3.50 19.86 -15.94
CA GLN A 227 -3.21 19.02 -17.10
C GLN A 227 -4.18 17.83 -17.21
N GLY A 228 -4.93 17.57 -16.15
CA GLY A 228 -6.02 16.60 -16.11
C GLY A 228 -6.96 16.88 -14.95
N LEU A 229 -8.11 16.20 -14.90
CA LEU A 229 -9.06 16.31 -13.80
C LEU A 229 -9.73 14.97 -13.55
N VAL A 230 -9.75 14.53 -12.30
CA VAL A 230 -10.56 13.38 -11.86
C VAL A 230 -11.79 13.93 -11.15
N VAL A 231 -12.98 13.57 -11.62
CA VAL A 231 -14.24 14.01 -11.01
C VAL A 231 -14.88 12.85 -10.27
N VAL A 232 -15.10 13.00 -8.96
CA VAL A 232 -15.84 12.03 -8.15
C VAL A 232 -17.34 12.31 -8.30
N THR A 233 -17.94 11.61 -9.24
CA THR A 233 -19.33 11.80 -9.70
C THR A 233 -20.36 11.12 -8.79
N LEU A 234 -21.63 11.48 -8.97
CA LEU A 234 -22.76 10.78 -8.38
C LEU A 234 -23.06 9.46 -9.11
N GLY A 235 -23.45 8.43 -8.37
CA GLY A 235 -23.95 7.17 -8.92
C GLY A 235 -22.99 6.53 -9.94
N ALA A 236 -23.47 6.33 -11.17
CA ALA A 236 -22.75 5.62 -12.23
C ALA A 236 -21.91 6.51 -13.16
N GLY A 237 -21.43 7.67 -12.67
CA GLY A 237 -20.74 8.65 -13.53
C GLY A 237 -21.54 9.90 -13.85
N HIS A 238 -22.61 10.20 -13.11
CA HIS A 238 -23.51 11.30 -13.43
C HIS A 238 -23.00 12.63 -12.88
N LEU A 239 -23.19 13.69 -13.69
CA LEU A 239 -22.98 15.07 -13.32
C LEU A 239 -24.31 15.83 -13.42
N GLY A 240 -24.46 16.86 -12.58
CA GLY A 240 -25.50 17.86 -12.77
C GLY A 240 -25.30 18.62 -14.10
N PRO A 241 -26.38 19.21 -14.65
CA PRO A 241 -26.29 20.06 -15.85
C PRO A 241 -25.45 21.31 -15.63
#